data_AF-A0A0A0JKV7-F1
#
_entry.id   AF-A0A0A0JKV7-F1
#
_cell.length_a   1.000
_cell.length_b   1.000
_cell.length_c   1.000
_cell.angle_alpha   90.00
_cell.angle_beta   90.00
_cell.angle_gamma   90.00
#
_symmetry.space_group_name_H-M   'P 1'
#
loop_
_entity.id
_entity.type
_entity.pdbx_description
1 polymer ?
#
loop_
_entity_poly.entity_id
_entity_poly.type
_entity_poly.pdbx_seq_one_letter_code
_entity_poly.pdbx_strand_id
1 'polypeptide(L)'
;MGRHSGGHAGRITAAVIAGVILVAGGGAWAAGSILGDDGDGTSQGDTTASSTTPTASSTASDSTTASPSAPASASPSADEAAAERARASCTAQVRAAEAVATAVAGSATHWKQHTDAYLAKTSGRITLEQTKKIYADSKAFGLADEKAVAATTKAFTATGAACGDAAKVVPADAGVTACTARLKALDAVRTTGTKVQNEWSAHMRMMANKAHTDGGQYHQTWLKAVSDAQKSIPAHAKAAAAVAQAPACA
;
A
#
# COMPACT_ATOMS: atom_id res chain seq x y z
N MET A 1 -57.07 -21.38 15.41
CA MET A 1 -56.91 -20.31 16.43
C MET A 1 -55.97 -20.85 17.50
N GLY A 2 -54.78 -20.28 17.63
CA GLY A 2 -53.77 -20.69 18.60
C GLY A 2 -52.61 -19.73 18.56
N ARG A 3 -52.65 -18.72 19.44
CA ARG A 3 -51.58 -17.72 19.64
C ARG A 3 -50.55 -18.30 20.59
N HIS A 4 -49.28 -18.30 20.21
CA HIS A 4 -48.17 -18.37 21.16
C HIS A 4 -47.31 -17.13 20.99
N SER A 5 -47.51 -16.19 21.93
CA SER A 5 -46.57 -15.12 22.23
C SER A 5 -45.53 -15.67 23.20
N GLY A 6 -44.25 -15.57 22.86
CA GLY A 6 -43.14 -15.90 23.74
C GLY A 6 -41.96 -15.00 23.42
N GLY A 7 -41.87 -13.87 24.10
CA GLY A 7 -40.71 -12.98 24.03
C GLY A 7 -39.55 -13.56 24.83
N HIS A 8 -38.33 -13.49 24.29
CA HIS A 8 -37.10 -13.69 25.05
C HIS A 8 -36.23 -12.45 24.92
N ALA A 9 -36.00 -11.87 26.10
CA ALA A 9 -35.12 -10.75 26.38
C ALA A 9 -33.67 -11.09 26.03
N GLY A 10 -32.93 -10.03 25.70
CA GLY A 10 -31.61 -10.10 25.11
C GLY A 10 -30.51 -10.69 26.00
N ARG A 11 -29.46 -11.15 25.31
CA ARG A 11 -28.10 -11.21 25.80
C ARG A 11 -27.18 -10.78 24.66
N ILE A 12 -26.54 -9.63 24.84
CA ILE A 12 -25.43 -9.16 24.01
C ILE A 12 -24.22 -10.00 24.43
N THR A 13 -23.84 -10.98 23.62
CA THR A 13 -22.61 -11.75 23.82
C THR A 13 -21.54 -11.19 22.91
N ALA A 14 -20.44 -10.75 23.53
CA ALA A 14 -19.28 -10.14 22.91
C ALA A 14 -18.66 -11.03 21.83
N ALA A 15 -18.26 -10.39 20.73
CA ALA A 15 -17.54 -10.99 19.62
C ALA A 15 -16.11 -11.38 20.03
N VAL A 16 -15.77 -12.66 19.85
CA VAL A 16 -14.38 -13.12 19.73
C VAL A 16 -14.20 -13.55 18.28
N ILE A 17 -13.74 -12.61 17.44
CA ILE A 17 -13.31 -12.92 16.08
C ILE A 17 -11.89 -13.46 16.18
N ALA A 18 -11.77 -14.79 16.34
CA ALA A 18 -10.53 -15.50 16.09
C ALA A 18 -10.34 -15.59 14.57
N GLY A 19 -9.68 -14.58 14.00
CA GLY A 19 -9.31 -14.56 12.59
C GLY A 19 -8.18 -15.55 12.33
N VAL A 20 -8.52 -16.75 11.86
CA VAL A 20 -7.58 -17.65 11.21
C VAL A 20 -7.19 -17.03 9.88
N ILE A 21 -6.04 -16.34 9.83
CA ILE A 21 -5.40 -15.96 8.57
C ILE A 21 -4.76 -17.24 8.02
N LEU A 22 -5.48 -17.93 7.15
CA LEU A 22 -4.89 -18.88 6.23
C LEU A 22 -3.99 -18.10 5.27
N VAL A 23 -2.70 -18.05 5.60
CA VAL A 23 -1.62 -17.77 4.65
C VAL A 23 -1.56 -18.97 3.70
N ALA A 24 -2.44 -18.99 2.72
CA ALA A 24 -2.40 -19.92 1.60
C ALA A 24 -2.09 -19.13 0.34
N GLY A 25 -0.89 -19.32 -0.22
CA GLY A 25 -0.52 -18.83 -1.55
C GLY A 25 0.73 -17.96 -1.64
N GLY A 26 1.76 -18.24 -0.85
CA GLY A 26 3.10 -17.66 -1.05
C GLY A 26 4.12 -18.77 -1.27
N GLY A 27 4.26 -19.25 -2.51
CA GLY A 27 5.28 -20.25 -2.85
C GLY A 27 5.23 -20.71 -4.31
N ALA A 28 6.37 -20.53 -4.99
CA ALA A 28 6.79 -21.16 -6.25
C ALA A 28 6.17 -20.65 -7.57
N TRP A 29 6.84 -19.66 -8.18
CA TRP A 29 7.32 -19.72 -9.58
C TRP A 29 8.67 -18.96 -9.61
N ALA A 30 9.77 -19.68 -9.42
CA ALA A 30 10.58 -20.26 -10.50
C ALA A 30 11.19 -19.19 -11.41
N ALA A 31 12.46 -18.88 -11.14
CA ALA A 31 13.39 -18.37 -12.13
C ALA A 31 13.42 -19.33 -13.33
N GLY A 32 13.37 -18.78 -14.55
CA GLY A 32 13.50 -19.59 -15.76
C GLY A 32 13.04 -18.85 -17.02
N SER A 33 14.03 -18.30 -17.74
CA SER A 33 14.06 -18.08 -19.19
C SER A 33 12.98 -17.20 -19.83
N ILE A 34 13.36 -15.96 -20.18
CA ILE A 34 13.60 -15.50 -21.56
C ILE A 34 13.98 -14.02 -21.42
N LEU A 35 15.29 -13.75 -21.44
CA LEU A 35 15.96 -12.51 -21.81
C LEU A 35 17.47 -12.84 -21.77
N GLY A 36 17.86 -13.71 -22.70
CA GLY A 36 19.22 -13.76 -23.22
C GLY A 36 19.08 -13.33 -24.67
N ASP A 37 19.41 -12.08 -24.95
CA ASP A 37 19.82 -11.66 -26.28
C ASP A 37 20.84 -10.52 -26.10
N ASP A 38 21.89 -10.64 -26.90
CA ASP A 38 23.15 -9.94 -26.79
C ASP A 38 22.99 -8.43 -27.10
N GLY A 39 23.72 -7.64 -26.33
CA GLY A 39 23.77 -6.19 -26.49
C GLY A 39 25.15 -5.67 -26.12
N ASP A 40 26.14 -6.13 -26.88
CA ASP A 40 27.46 -5.50 -26.98
C ASP A 40 27.26 -4.05 -27.42
N GLY A 41 27.75 -3.10 -26.62
CA GLY A 41 27.36 -1.69 -26.72
C GLY A 41 28.27 -0.80 -25.91
N THR A 42 29.56 -0.90 -26.20
CA THR A 42 30.61 0.06 -25.81
C THR A 42 30.20 1.49 -26.21
N SER A 43 30.16 2.43 -25.26
CA SER A 43 30.92 3.71 -25.31
C SER A 43 30.48 4.72 -24.26
N GLN A 44 31.48 5.12 -23.46
CA GLN A 44 31.87 6.49 -23.08
C GLN A 44 30.83 7.57 -22.81
N GLY A 45 31.02 8.19 -21.65
CA GLY A 45 30.48 9.50 -21.34
C GLY A 45 30.95 9.97 -19.97
N ASP A 46 32.25 10.22 -19.82
CA ASP A 46 32.78 11.07 -18.75
C ASP A 46 32.06 12.42 -18.79
N THR A 47 31.51 12.87 -17.66
CA THR A 47 31.16 14.29 -17.50
C THR A 47 31.39 14.72 -16.05
N THR A 48 32.64 15.13 -15.84
CA THR A 48 33.03 16.41 -15.24
C THR A 48 32.25 16.90 -14.02
N ALA A 49 32.91 16.78 -12.87
CA ALA A 49 32.65 17.54 -11.66
C ALA A 49 32.57 19.05 -11.94
N SER A 50 31.59 19.73 -11.34
CA SER A 50 31.61 21.18 -11.16
C SER A 50 31.37 21.47 -9.68
N SER A 51 32.48 21.64 -8.97
CA SER A 51 32.54 22.25 -7.66
C SER A 51 32.46 23.76 -7.82
N THR A 52 31.40 24.38 -7.33
CA THR A 52 31.29 25.83 -7.20
C THR A 52 31.54 26.25 -5.76
N THR A 53 32.69 26.88 -5.55
CA THR A 53 33.08 27.60 -4.34
C THR A 53 32.42 28.98 -4.35
N PRO A 54 31.79 29.42 -3.24
CA PRO A 54 31.72 30.83 -2.92
C PRO A 54 32.72 31.16 -1.79
N THR A 55 33.70 31.98 -2.15
CA THR A 55 34.49 32.81 -1.25
C THR A 55 33.59 33.87 -0.63
N ALA A 56 33.54 33.92 0.70
CA ALA A 56 33.11 35.10 1.43
C ALA A 56 34.06 35.33 2.61
N SER A 57 34.91 36.35 2.47
CA SER A 57 35.63 36.96 3.58
C SER A 57 34.65 37.77 4.41
N SER A 58 34.66 37.58 5.73
CA SER A 58 34.11 38.54 6.68
C SER A 58 34.89 38.47 7.99
N THR A 59 35.53 39.59 8.28
CA THR A 59 36.30 39.91 9.47
C THR A 59 35.34 40.15 10.66
N ALA A 60 35.54 39.45 11.78
CA ALA A 60 34.94 39.77 13.08
C ALA A 60 35.96 39.39 14.16
N SER A 61 36.71 40.37 14.68
CA SER A 61 36.48 41.00 16.00
C SER A 61 36.37 39.98 17.14
N ASP A 62 37.52 39.72 17.77
CA ASP A 62 37.66 39.08 19.06
C ASP A 62 36.87 39.83 20.13
N SER A 63 35.95 39.11 20.79
CA SER A 63 35.35 39.49 22.06
C SER A 63 35.19 38.23 22.89
N THR A 64 36.20 37.97 23.71
CA THR A 64 36.25 36.91 24.71
C THR A 64 35.20 37.16 25.80
N THR A 65 33.97 36.71 25.54
CA THR A 65 32.90 36.63 26.55
C THR A 65 32.85 35.21 27.09
N ALA A 66 32.97 35.08 28.42
CA ALA A 66 32.97 33.81 29.13
C ALA A 66 31.77 32.94 28.76
N SER A 67 32.06 31.70 28.35
CA SER A 67 31.06 30.69 28.02
C SER A 67 30.29 30.29 29.28
N PRO A 68 28.96 30.47 29.35
CA PRO A 68 28.19 29.93 30.47
C PRO A 68 28.29 28.41 30.42
N SER A 69 28.73 27.79 31.51
CA SER A 69 28.73 26.34 31.68
C SER A 69 27.34 25.80 31.33
N ALA A 70 27.26 25.03 30.24
CA ALA A 70 26.03 24.37 29.84
C ALA A 70 25.53 23.53 31.03
N PRO A 71 24.26 23.66 31.43
CA PRO A 71 23.69 22.76 32.42
C PRO A 71 23.82 21.33 31.87
N ALA A 72 24.30 20.41 32.70
CA ALA A 72 24.39 19.01 32.34
C ALA A 72 22.99 18.51 31.93
N SER A 73 22.78 18.22 30.64
CA SER A 73 21.55 17.60 30.16
C SER A 73 21.38 16.28 30.91
N ALA A 74 20.35 16.22 31.77
CA ALA A 74 19.95 14.97 32.37
C ALA A 74 19.56 14.01 31.25
N SER A 75 20.19 12.84 31.21
CA SER A 75 19.77 11.77 30.31
C SER A 75 18.29 11.43 30.57
N PRO A 76 17.50 11.13 29.52
CA PRO A 76 16.11 10.75 29.70
C PRO A 76 16.00 9.54 30.61
N SER A 77 14.94 9.49 31.41
CA SER A 77 14.61 8.32 32.20
C SER A 77 14.36 7.10 31.30
N ALA A 78 14.53 5.89 31.86
CA ALA A 78 14.26 4.65 31.10
C ALA A 78 12.83 4.60 30.56
N ASP A 79 11.87 5.18 31.29
CA ASP A 79 10.46 5.26 30.91
C ASP A 79 10.22 6.24 29.76
N GLU A 80 10.87 7.40 29.77
CA GLU A 80 10.83 8.35 28.64
C GLU A 80 11.43 7.73 27.39
N ALA A 81 12.57 7.03 27.51
CA ALA A 81 13.18 6.33 26.39
C ALA A 81 12.30 5.19 25.84
N ALA A 82 11.56 4.49 26.71
CA ALA A 82 10.61 3.46 26.30
C ALA A 82 9.39 4.07 25.57
N ALA A 83 8.86 5.18 26.10
CA ALA A 83 7.78 5.94 25.49
C ALA A 83 8.16 6.47 24.09
N GLU A 84 9.37 6.99 23.92
CA GLU A 84 9.87 7.47 22.62
C GLU A 84 9.98 6.33 21.61
N ARG A 85 10.56 5.19 21.99
CA ARG A 85 10.66 3.99 21.13
C ARG A 85 9.29 3.47 20.71
N ALA A 86 8.31 3.50 21.62
CA ALA A 86 6.94 3.10 21.35
C ALA A 86 6.28 3.99 20.28
N ARG A 87 6.38 5.33 20.44
CA ARG A 87 5.89 6.29 19.43
C ARG A 87 6.53 6.06 18.07
N ALA A 88 7.86 5.98 18.03
CA ALA A 88 8.62 5.79 16.80
C ALA A 88 8.21 4.51 16.06
N SER A 89 7.99 3.42 16.79
CA SER A 89 7.57 2.14 16.22
C SER A 89 6.13 2.20 15.68
N CYS A 90 5.22 2.89 16.36
CA CYS A 90 3.86 3.14 15.85
C CYS A 90 3.89 3.98 14.56
N THR A 91 4.65 5.08 14.54
CA THR A 91 4.81 5.91 13.35
C THR A 91 5.41 5.12 12.18
N ALA A 92 6.40 4.26 12.44
CA ALA A 92 6.97 3.37 11.42
C ALA A 92 5.94 2.39 10.85
N GLN A 93 5.06 1.83 11.69
CA GLN A 93 3.96 0.98 11.25
C GLN A 93 2.96 1.73 10.35
N VAL A 94 2.58 2.95 10.72
CA VAL A 94 1.69 3.78 9.88
C VAL A 94 2.34 4.06 8.53
N ARG A 95 3.62 4.46 8.50
CA ARG A 95 4.36 4.70 7.24
C ARG A 95 4.41 3.45 6.36
N ALA A 96 4.62 2.27 6.95
CA ALA A 96 4.60 1.01 6.21
C ALA A 96 3.20 0.70 5.63
N ALA A 97 2.13 1.01 6.36
CA ALA A 97 0.76 0.89 5.86
C ALA A 97 0.45 1.90 4.72
N GLU A 98 0.99 3.12 4.80
CA GLU A 98 0.88 4.13 3.72
C GLU A 98 1.63 3.69 2.44
N ALA A 99 2.77 3.00 2.60
CA ALA A 99 3.46 2.40 1.46
C ALA A 99 2.62 1.29 0.80
N VAL A 100 1.94 0.45 1.60
CA VAL A 100 0.98 -0.54 1.06
C VAL A 100 -0.16 0.17 0.31
N ALA A 101 -0.76 1.21 0.91
CA ALA A 101 -1.83 1.99 0.29
C ALA A 101 -1.41 2.59 -1.06
N THR A 102 -0.17 3.09 -1.15
CA THR A 102 0.40 3.61 -2.40
C THR A 102 0.58 2.51 -3.45
N ALA A 103 1.11 1.35 -3.07
CA ALA A 103 1.31 0.24 -3.99
C ALA A 103 -0.01 -0.28 -4.57
N VAL A 104 -1.04 -0.48 -3.73
CA VAL A 104 -2.35 -0.96 -4.21
C VAL A 104 -3.10 0.09 -5.04
N ALA A 105 -2.82 1.39 -4.86
CA ALA A 105 -3.38 2.44 -5.70
C ALA A 105 -2.84 2.37 -7.14
N GLY A 106 -1.57 1.96 -7.33
CA GLY A 106 -0.99 1.66 -8.64
C GLY A 106 -1.77 0.55 -9.35
N SER A 107 -1.93 -0.60 -8.67
CA SER A 107 -2.74 -1.72 -9.15
C SER A 107 -4.16 -1.32 -9.52
N ALA A 108 -4.82 -0.53 -8.67
CA ALA A 108 -6.19 -0.07 -8.91
C ALA A 108 -6.29 0.84 -10.13
N THR A 109 -5.29 1.69 -10.35
CA THR A 109 -5.22 2.58 -11.52
C THR A 109 -5.09 1.78 -12.81
N HIS A 110 -4.14 0.85 -12.88
CA HIS A 110 -3.93 0.05 -14.09
C HIS A 110 -5.09 -0.90 -14.35
N TRP A 111 -5.66 -1.51 -13.30
CA TRP A 111 -6.82 -2.37 -13.45
C TRP A 111 -8.06 -1.60 -13.92
N LYS A 112 -8.27 -0.40 -13.38
CA LYS A 112 -9.33 0.51 -13.85
C LYS A 112 -9.13 0.86 -15.32
N GLN A 113 -7.94 1.29 -15.72
CA GLN A 113 -7.64 1.63 -17.11
C GLN A 113 -7.93 0.44 -18.05
N HIS A 114 -7.54 -0.77 -17.65
CA HIS A 114 -7.77 -1.98 -18.43
C HIS A 114 -9.27 -2.31 -18.59
N THR A 115 -10.03 -2.26 -17.50
CA THR A 115 -11.47 -2.59 -17.51
C THR A 115 -12.34 -1.48 -18.12
N ASP A 116 -12.00 -0.21 -17.91
CA ASP A 116 -12.70 0.92 -18.52
C ASP A 116 -12.52 0.95 -20.04
N ALA A 117 -11.35 0.56 -20.56
CA ALA A 117 -11.14 0.46 -22.01
C ALA A 117 -12.09 -0.56 -22.65
N TYR A 118 -12.38 -1.68 -21.99
CA TYR A 118 -13.40 -2.61 -22.45
C TYR A 118 -14.79 -2.00 -22.49
N LEU A 119 -15.18 -1.30 -21.43
CA LEU A 119 -16.48 -0.63 -21.34
C LEU A 119 -16.61 0.48 -22.39
N ALA A 120 -15.55 1.25 -22.62
CA ALA A 120 -15.51 2.28 -23.65
C ALA A 120 -15.58 1.69 -25.06
N LYS A 121 -14.88 0.57 -25.32
CA LYS A 121 -14.96 -0.13 -26.61
C LYS A 121 -16.37 -0.66 -26.86
N THR A 122 -16.95 -1.34 -25.87
CA THR A 122 -18.30 -1.94 -25.99
C THR A 122 -19.39 -0.89 -26.13
N SER A 123 -19.20 0.30 -25.56
CA SER A 123 -20.09 1.45 -25.76
C SER A 123 -19.80 2.26 -27.04
N GLY A 124 -18.85 1.84 -27.89
CA GLY A 124 -18.47 2.55 -29.11
C GLY A 124 -17.71 3.87 -28.91
N ARG A 125 -17.22 4.16 -27.69
CA ARG A 125 -16.49 5.40 -27.38
C ARG A 125 -15.03 5.37 -27.86
N ILE A 126 -14.45 4.18 -28.02
CA ILE A 126 -13.09 3.98 -28.54
C ILE A 126 -13.05 2.83 -29.53
N THR A 127 -12.07 2.87 -30.45
CA THR A 127 -11.86 1.82 -31.45
C THR A 127 -11.19 0.58 -30.84
N LEU A 128 -11.20 -0.52 -31.59
CA LEU A 128 -10.45 -1.72 -31.22
C LEU A 128 -8.94 -1.45 -31.12
N GLU A 129 -8.39 -0.63 -32.01
CA GLU A 129 -6.97 -0.27 -32.02
C GLU A 129 -6.59 0.50 -30.74
N GLN A 130 -7.38 1.53 -30.39
CA GLN A 130 -7.20 2.27 -29.14
C GLN A 130 -7.29 1.36 -27.91
N THR A 131 -8.26 0.44 -27.91
CA THR A 131 -8.41 -0.55 -26.83
C THR A 131 -7.17 -1.43 -26.70
N LYS A 132 -6.64 -1.95 -27.82
CA LYS A 132 -5.42 -2.79 -27.82
C LYS A 132 -4.22 -2.02 -27.25
N LYS A 133 -4.06 -0.75 -27.62
CA LYS A 133 -3.02 0.10 -27.07
C LYS A 133 -3.16 0.27 -25.56
N ILE A 134 -4.35 0.64 -25.07
CA ILE A 134 -4.60 0.82 -23.63
C ILE A 134 -4.37 -0.49 -22.87
N TYR A 135 -4.79 -1.63 -23.43
CA TYR A 135 -4.53 -2.93 -22.83
C TYR A 135 -3.05 -3.25 -22.72
N ALA A 136 -2.26 -2.98 -23.76
CA ALA A 136 -0.82 -3.18 -23.74
C ALA A 136 -0.14 -2.27 -22.70
N ASP A 137 -0.48 -0.98 -22.72
CA ASP A 137 0.09 0.03 -21.83
C ASP A 137 -0.19 -0.30 -20.34
N SER A 138 -1.44 -0.63 -19.99
CA SER A 138 -1.80 -1.03 -18.61
C SER A 138 -1.20 -2.36 -18.18
N LYS A 139 -1.16 -3.36 -19.07
CA LYS A 139 -0.59 -4.69 -18.78
C LYS A 139 0.91 -4.63 -18.47
N ALA A 140 1.64 -3.69 -19.05
CA ALA A 140 3.08 -3.54 -18.84
C ALA A 140 3.45 -3.37 -17.35
N PHE A 141 2.52 -2.84 -16.54
CA PHE A 141 2.73 -2.63 -15.11
C PHE A 141 2.36 -3.83 -14.23
N GLY A 142 1.65 -4.84 -14.75
CA GLY A 142 1.06 -5.88 -13.90
C GLY A 142 2.05 -6.62 -13.00
N LEU A 143 3.24 -6.96 -13.53
CA LEU A 143 4.29 -7.59 -12.72
C LEU A 143 4.93 -6.63 -11.70
N ALA A 144 5.07 -5.35 -12.07
CA ALA A 144 5.62 -4.34 -11.16
C ALA A 144 4.66 -4.07 -10.00
N ASP A 145 3.36 -3.99 -10.27
CA ASP A 145 2.30 -3.85 -9.27
C ASP A 145 2.32 -5.03 -8.28
N GLU A 146 2.39 -6.26 -8.77
CA GLU A 146 2.50 -7.47 -7.92
C GLU A 146 3.71 -7.43 -6.99
N LYS A 147 4.89 -7.07 -7.53
CA LYS A 147 6.13 -6.96 -6.74
C LYS A 147 6.04 -5.85 -5.70
N ALA A 148 5.51 -4.69 -6.06
CA ALA A 148 5.38 -3.55 -5.16
C ALA A 148 4.43 -3.86 -3.99
N VAL A 149 3.26 -4.45 -4.27
CA VAL A 149 2.30 -4.84 -3.22
C VAL A 149 2.88 -5.94 -2.32
N ALA A 150 3.56 -6.94 -2.89
CA ALA A 150 4.20 -7.99 -2.10
C ALA A 150 5.30 -7.44 -1.16
N ALA A 151 6.19 -6.58 -1.68
CA ALA A 151 7.27 -6.00 -0.91
C ALA A 151 6.75 -5.11 0.24
N THR A 152 5.81 -4.22 -0.05
CA THR A 152 5.21 -3.32 0.96
C THR A 152 4.39 -4.08 2.00
N THR A 153 3.65 -5.11 1.59
CA THR A 153 2.91 -5.98 2.53
C THR A 153 3.85 -6.71 3.48
N LYS A 154 4.98 -7.23 2.96
CA LYS A 154 6.02 -7.85 3.79
C LYS A 154 6.60 -6.86 4.80
N ALA A 155 6.94 -5.65 4.35
CA ALA A 155 7.46 -4.60 5.22
C ALA A 155 6.46 -4.20 6.32
N PHE A 156 5.19 -4.01 5.98
CA PHE A 156 4.12 -3.75 6.95
C PHE A 156 3.96 -4.88 7.95
N THR A 157 3.94 -6.14 7.49
CA THR A 157 3.82 -7.31 8.36
C THR A 157 4.96 -7.40 9.38
N ALA A 158 6.19 -7.03 8.97
CA ALA A 158 7.35 -7.01 9.87
C ALA A 158 7.23 -5.99 11.02
N THR A 159 6.31 -5.02 10.93
CA THR A 159 6.05 -4.06 12.01
C THR A 159 5.17 -4.63 13.14
N GLY A 160 4.58 -5.81 12.95
CA GLY A 160 3.79 -6.50 13.98
C GLY A 160 2.58 -5.68 14.47
N ALA A 161 2.44 -5.53 15.79
CA ALA A 161 1.35 -4.78 16.43
C ALA A 161 1.83 -3.44 17.03
N ALA A 162 2.88 -2.83 16.46
CA ALA A 162 3.60 -1.70 17.06
C ALA A 162 2.72 -0.56 17.61
N CYS A 163 1.70 -0.10 16.90
CA CYS A 163 0.78 0.92 17.43
C CYS A 163 -0.08 0.42 18.59
N GLY A 164 -0.54 -0.83 18.51
CA GLY A 164 -1.28 -1.45 19.61
C GLY A 164 -0.42 -1.66 20.86
N ASP A 165 0.87 -1.97 20.67
CA ASP A 165 1.83 -2.08 21.78
C ASP A 165 2.22 -0.71 22.33
N ALA A 166 2.39 0.30 21.47
CA ALA A 166 2.64 1.67 21.89
C ALA A 166 1.51 2.24 22.75
N ALA A 167 0.25 1.95 22.40
CA ALA A 167 -0.91 2.37 23.18
C ALA A 167 -0.96 1.77 24.60
N LYS A 168 -0.26 0.65 24.85
CA LYS A 168 -0.12 0.05 26.18
C LYS A 168 0.99 0.73 27.00
N VAL A 169 2.07 1.18 26.34
CA VAL A 169 3.22 1.83 26.98
C VAL A 169 2.90 3.28 27.33
N VAL A 170 2.26 4.02 26.41
CA VAL A 170 1.88 5.43 26.59
C VAL A 170 0.37 5.60 26.41
N PRO A 171 -0.45 5.16 27.39
CA PRO A 171 -1.89 5.29 27.29
C PRO A 171 -2.30 6.77 27.25
N ALA A 172 -3.34 7.07 26.49
CA ALA A 172 -3.86 8.42 26.27
C ALA A 172 -2.90 9.41 25.56
N ASP A 173 -1.78 8.93 25.02
CA ASP A 173 -0.94 9.76 24.19
C ASP A 173 -1.64 10.18 22.88
N ALA A 174 -1.69 11.49 22.63
CA ALA A 174 -2.41 12.04 21.48
C ALA A 174 -1.79 11.61 20.14
N GLY A 175 -0.47 11.51 20.06
CA GLY A 175 0.24 11.08 18.85
C GLY A 175 -0.06 9.62 18.52
N VAL A 176 0.10 8.72 19.50
CA VAL A 176 -0.24 7.30 19.33
C VAL A 176 -1.72 7.09 19.01
N THR A 177 -2.61 7.88 19.62
CA THR A 177 -4.06 7.84 19.32
C THR A 177 -4.34 8.24 17.87
N ALA A 178 -3.74 9.33 17.38
CA ALA A 178 -3.87 9.78 16.00
C ALA A 178 -3.32 8.72 15.02
N CYS A 179 -2.13 8.17 15.29
CA CYS A 179 -1.53 7.12 14.49
C CYS A 179 -2.38 5.84 14.44
N THR A 180 -3.00 5.46 15.56
CA THR A 180 -3.91 4.29 15.60
C THR A 180 -5.17 4.53 14.77
N ALA A 181 -5.76 5.73 14.84
CA ALA A 181 -6.91 6.10 14.02
C ALA A 181 -6.57 6.10 12.52
N ARG A 182 -5.40 6.64 12.17
CA ARG A 182 -4.85 6.63 10.81
C ARG A 182 -4.63 5.20 10.30
N LEU A 183 -4.02 4.35 11.12
CA LEU A 183 -3.77 2.95 10.78
C LEU A 183 -5.07 2.18 10.50
N LYS A 184 -6.13 2.44 11.27
CA LYS A 184 -7.46 1.85 11.03
C LYS A 184 -8.04 2.26 9.67
N ALA A 185 -7.89 3.53 9.27
CA ALA A 185 -8.33 3.99 7.95
C ALA A 185 -7.49 3.33 6.83
N LEU A 186 -6.18 3.23 7.02
CA LEU A 186 -5.27 2.55 6.09
C LEU A 186 -5.56 1.05 5.97
N ASP A 187 -6.04 0.40 7.03
CA ASP A 187 -6.44 -1.01 6.97
C ASP A 187 -7.62 -1.26 6.03
N ALA A 188 -8.58 -0.32 5.98
CA ALA A 188 -9.67 -0.37 5.00
C ALA A 188 -9.14 -0.22 3.56
N VAL A 189 -8.14 0.64 3.34
CA VAL A 189 -7.47 0.79 2.04
C VAL A 189 -6.71 -0.47 1.66
N ARG A 190 -5.96 -1.06 2.60
CA ARG A 190 -5.26 -2.33 2.42
C ARG A 190 -6.24 -3.43 2.03
N THR A 191 -7.33 -3.61 2.78
CA THR A 191 -8.32 -4.66 2.52
C THR A 191 -8.97 -4.53 1.15
N THR A 192 -9.46 -3.33 0.82
CA THR A 192 -10.10 -3.07 -0.49
C THR A 192 -9.10 -3.11 -1.64
N GLY A 193 -7.89 -2.58 -1.43
CA GLY A 193 -6.80 -2.59 -2.40
C GLY A 193 -6.23 -3.98 -2.67
N THR A 194 -6.11 -4.84 -1.65
CA THR A 194 -5.75 -6.27 -1.83
C THR A 194 -6.77 -6.99 -2.69
N LYS A 195 -8.07 -6.72 -2.52
CA LYS A 195 -9.10 -7.28 -3.40
C LYS A 195 -8.87 -6.87 -4.87
N VAL A 196 -8.66 -5.57 -5.11
CA VAL A 196 -8.37 -5.04 -6.45
C VAL A 196 -7.09 -5.66 -7.04
N GLN A 197 -6.02 -5.76 -6.25
CA GLN A 197 -4.78 -6.40 -6.67
C GLN A 197 -4.97 -7.88 -7.00
N ASN A 198 -5.79 -8.60 -6.23
CA ASN A 198 -6.07 -10.02 -6.48
C ASN A 198 -6.84 -10.21 -7.80
N GLU A 199 -7.80 -9.33 -8.10
CA GLU A 199 -8.52 -9.32 -9.38
C GLU A 199 -7.56 -9.05 -10.55
N TRP A 200 -6.71 -8.03 -10.41
CA TRP A 200 -5.72 -7.68 -11.42
C TRP A 200 -4.73 -8.82 -11.69
N SER A 201 -4.17 -9.38 -10.62
CA SER A 201 -3.23 -10.50 -10.66
C SER A 201 -3.87 -11.78 -11.24
N ALA A 202 -5.14 -12.05 -10.91
CA ALA A 202 -5.88 -13.16 -11.50
C ALA A 202 -6.06 -12.98 -13.02
N HIS A 203 -6.36 -11.77 -13.48
CA HIS A 203 -6.43 -11.45 -14.90
C HIS A 203 -5.07 -11.58 -15.60
N MET A 204 -3.97 -11.15 -14.97
CA MET A 204 -2.62 -11.33 -15.51
C MET A 204 -2.29 -12.82 -15.74
N ARG A 205 -2.61 -13.68 -14.76
CA ARG A 205 -2.48 -15.15 -14.91
C ARG A 205 -3.39 -15.72 -15.98
N MET A 206 -4.64 -15.26 -16.07
CA MET A 206 -5.59 -15.69 -17.10
C MET A 206 -5.05 -15.35 -18.50
N MET A 207 -4.49 -14.15 -18.70
CA MET A 207 -3.89 -13.77 -19.97
C MET A 207 -2.66 -14.62 -20.33
N ALA A 208 -1.84 -14.99 -19.35
CA ALA A 208 -0.69 -15.87 -19.57
C ALA A 208 -1.13 -17.29 -20.02
N ASN A 209 -2.26 -17.79 -19.52
CA ASN A 209 -2.78 -19.13 -19.84
C ASN A 209 -3.81 -19.14 -20.98
N LYS A 210 -4.04 -18.00 -21.65
CA LYS A 210 -5.10 -17.84 -22.65
C LYS A 210 -5.02 -18.87 -23.79
N ALA A 211 -3.82 -19.25 -24.22
CA ALA A 211 -3.62 -20.21 -25.31
C ALA A 211 -4.16 -21.63 -25.00
N HIS A 212 -4.40 -21.93 -23.72
CA HIS A 212 -4.88 -23.24 -23.25
C HIS A 212 -6.33 -23.19 -22.73
N THR A 213 -7.03 -22.09 -22.94
CA THR A 213 -8.42 -21.90 -22.48
C THR A 213 -9.35 -21.82 -23.68
N ASP A 214 -10.54 -22.41 -23.58
CA ASP A 214 -11.60 -22.19 -24.56
C ASP A 214 -11.91 -20.68 -24.70
N GLY A 215 -12.08 -20.21 -25.94
CA GLY A 215 -12.27 -18.79 -26.23
C GLY A 215 -13.55 -18.20 -25.61
N GLY A 216 -14.62 -19.00 -25.55
CA GLY A 216 -15.88 -18.62 -24.92
C GLY A 216 -15.74 -18.55 -23.40
N GLN A 217 -15.12 -19.56 -22.79
CA GLN A 217 -14.84 -19.59 -21.35
C GLN A 217 -13.94 -18.43 -20.91
N TYR A 218 -12.89 -18.13 -21.67
CA TYR A 218 -12.03 -16.96 -21.44
C TYR A 218 -12.84 -15.67 -21.45
N HIS A 219 -13.72 -15.50 -22.46
CA HIS A 219 -14.54 -14.30 -22.57
C HIS A 219 -15.50 -14.13 -21.38
N GLN A 220 -16.18 -15.20 -20.96
CA GLN A 220 -17.08 -15.16 -19.79
C GLN A 220 -16.33 -14.82 -18.49
N THR A 221 -15.14 -15.39 -18.31
CA THR A 221 -14.27 -15.07 -17.16
C THR A 221 -13.84 -13.60 -17.18
N TRP A 222 -13.48 -13.08 -18.36
CA TRP A 222 -13.18 -11.67 -18.56
C TRP A 222 -14.36 -10.76 -18.22
N LEU A 223 -15.58 -11.06 -18.70
CA LEU A 223 -16.78 -10.28 -18.39
C LEU A 223 -17.06 -10.23 -16.88
N LYS A 224 -16.89 -11.37 -16.20
CA LYS A 224 -17.01 -11.43 -14.74
C LYS A 224 -15.96 -10.54 -14.06
N ALA A 225 -14.70 -10.61 -14.49
CA ALA A 225 -13.63 -9.78 -13.93
C ALA A 225 -13.92 -8.28 -14.09
N VAL A 226 -14.43 -7.85 -15.26
CA VAL A 226 -14.87 -6.47 -15.49
C VAL A 226 -16.01 -6.08 -14.55
N SER A 227 -17.02 -6.93 -14.38
CA SER A 227 -18.15 -6.65 -13.48
C SER A 227 -17.72 -6.55 -12.01
N ASP A 228 -16.79 -7.39 -11.57
CA ASP A 228 -16.25 -7.34 -10.21
C ASP A 228 -15.40 -6.07 -10.00
N ALA A 229 -14.60 -5.67 -10.99
CA ALA A 229 -13.81 -4.44 -10.98
C ALA A 229 -14.67 -3.17 -10.79
N GLN A 230 -15.84 -3.11 -11.42
CA GLN A 230 -16.80 -2.01 -11.26
C GLN A 230 -17.31 -1.85 -9.82
N LYS A 231 -17.13 -2.87 -8.96
CA LYS A 231 -17.49 -2.82 -7.53
C LYS A 231 -16.27 -2.59 -6.65
N SER A 232 -15.16 -3.28 -6.93
CA SER A 232 -13.95 -3.25 -6.10
C SER A 232 -13.21 -1.90 -6.19
N ILE A 233 -13.08 -1.34 -7.39
CA ILE A 233 -12.36 -0.07 -7.62
C ILE A 233 -13.04 1.10 -6.89
N PRO A 234 -14.36 1.34 -7.01
CA PRO A 234 -15.01 2.40 -6.23
C PRO A 234 -14.94 2.19 -4.71
N ALA A 235 -15.00 0.94 -4.24
CA ALA A 235 -14.85 0.63 -2.82
C ALA A 235 -13.45 1.01 -2.31
N HIS A 236 -12.42 0.70 -3.10
CA HIS A 236 -11.04 1.13 -2.80
C HIS A 236 -10.89 2.64 -2.81
N ALA A 237 -11.42 3.34 -3.83
CA ALA A 237 -11.39 4.79 -3.90
C ALA A 237 -12.06 5.45 -2.68
N LYS A 238 -13.21 4.91 -2.23
CA LYS A 238 -13.89 5.37 -1.02
C LYS A 238 -13.03 5.18 0.24
N ALA A 239 -12.36 4.04 0.37
CA ALA A 239 -11.45 3.79 1.49
C ALA A 239 -10.27 4.77 1.46
N ALA A 240 -9.68 5.03 0.28
CA ALA A 240 -8.58 5.98 0.12
C ALA A 240 -8.99 7.41 0.49
N ALA A 241 -10.20 7.84 0.12
CA ALA A 241 -10.75 9.13 0.53
C ALA A 241 -10.95 9.23 2.06
N ALA A 242 -11.33 8.14 2.73
CA ALA A 242 -11.48 8.11 4.19
C ALA A 242 -10.15 8.27 4.92
N VAL A 243 -9.04 7.81 4.33
CA VAL A 243 -7.69 8.05 4.87
C VAL A 243 -7.41 9.55 4.94
N ALA A 244 -7.70 10.33 3.90
CA ALA A 244 -7.51 11.78 3.92
C ALA A 244 -8.27 12.53 5.04
N GLN A 245 -9.32 11.93 5.59
CA GLN A 245 -10.10 12.48 6.71
C GLN A 245 -9.60 12.02 8.08
N ALA A 246 -8.73 11.01 8.13
CA ALA A 246 -8.15 10.53 9.38
C ALA A 246 -7.05 11.48 9.87
N PRO A 247 -6.87 11.63 11.20
CA PRO A 247 -5.79 12.44 11.77
C PRO A 247 -4.42 12.01 11.21
N ALA A 248 -3.54 12.98 10.97
CA ALA A 248 -2.16 12.68 10.61
C ALA A 248 -1.44 12.00 11.79
N CYS A 249 -0.60 11.02 11.48
CA CYS A 249 0.34 10.44 12.43
C CYS A 249 1.60 11.31 12.42
N ALA A 250 1.88 12.00 13.53
CA ALA A 250 3.07 12.84 13.71
C ALA A 250 4.04 12.13 14.66
#